data_AF-A0A2G2IL64-F1
#
_entry.id   AF-A0A2G2IL64-F1
#
_cell.length_a   1.000
_cell.length_b   1.000
_cell.length_c   1.000
_cell.angle_alpha   90.00
_cell.angle_beta   90.00
_cell.angle_gamma   90.00
#
_symmetry.space_group_name_H-M   'P 1'
#
loop_
_entity.id
_entity.type
_entity.pdbx_description
1 polymer ?
#
loop_
_entity_poly.entity_id
_entity_poly.type
_entity_poly.pdbx_seq_one_letter_code
_entity_poly.pdbx_strand_id
1 'polypeptide(L)'
;MTVVATRVLLLECNVVLYYDLEGQYMRKLLLSLLCMMVSACSFTNYEQLDKSNAGFIEDYSKLERIETNDGLKSFRYASDRIKSGVYDKVIIDPVEFYPREVASEQLTQALFDQTKSYLNKRLVEVISLSMDVVDKPQEGTIRLTPRITAIKTSAGDLKVRELIPIGSVIALSKEALGYRYENVDVYMAFKATDSMDGSLIGSSIKQGKGEEISGANEVVTFDKIKPLLEVWIKDAKHVFESLAAANAKKYQL
;
A
#
# COMPACT_ATOMS: atom_id res chain seq x y z
N MET A 1 55.05 77.35 -18.94
CA MET A 1 54.35 76.78 -20.11
C MET A 1 53.83 75.41 -19.67
N THR A 2 52.60 75.30 -19.20
CA THR A 2 51.33 75.11 -19.93
C THR A 2 50.83 73.68 -19.68
N VAL A 3 49.74 73.65 -18.92
CA VAL A 3 48.66 72.68 -18.70
C VAL A 3 48.55 71.45 -19.63
N VAL A 4 47.98 70.39 -19.06
CA VAL A 4 47.18 69.29 -19.65
C VAL A 4 47.90 67.95 -19.81
N ALA A 5 47.78 67.07 -18.81
CA ALA A 5 47.54 65.62 -18.99
C ALA A 5 47.44 64.91 -17.62
N THR A 6 46.47 65.27 -16.77
CA THR A 6 46.24 64.54 -15.50
C THR A 6 44.74 64.36 -15.22
N ARG A 7 43.96 64.06 -16.28
CA ARG A 7 42.51 63.83 -16.14
C ARG A 7 41.94 62.80 -17.12
N VAL A 8 42.71 61.77 -17.50
CA VAL A 8 42.20 60.68 -18.39
C VAL A 8 42.44 59.27 -17.81
N LEU A 9 42.91 59.13 -16.57
CA LEU A 9 43.27 57.81 -16.00
C LEU A 9 42.28 57.24 -14.97
N LEU A 10 41.08 57.82 -14.81
CA LEU A 10 40.10 57.35 -13.80
C LEU A 10 38.71 57.01 -14.35
N LEU A 11 38.51 56.96 -15.68
CA LEU A 11 37.20 56.64 -16.27
C LEU A 11 37.10 55.25 -16.89
N GLU A 12 38.20 54.57 -17.20
CA GLU A 12 38.15 53.23 -17.79
C GLU A 12 38.16 52.09 -16.75
N CYS A 13 38.56 52.37 -15.50
CA CYS A 13 38.60 51.33 -14.46
C CYS A 13 37.23 51.07 -13.80
N ASN A 14 36.30 52.02 -13.89
CA ASN A 14 34.96 51.85 -13.30
C ASN A 14 33.98 51.09 -14.21
N VAL A 15 34.21 51.10 -15.53
CA VAL A 15 33.32 50.42 -16.48
C VAL A 15 33.59 48.90 -16.48
N VAL A 16 34.84 48.47 -16.38
CA VAL A 16 35.20 47.04 -16.37
C VAL A 16 34.72 46.33 -15.10
N LEU A 17 34.79 47.00 -13.93
CA LEU A 17 34.24 46.43 -12.69
C LEU A 17 32.71 46.40 -12.67
N TYR A 18 32.03 47.29 -13.39
CA TYR A 18 30.57 47.30 -13.48
C TYR A 18 30.05 46.11 -14.32
N TYR A 19 30.73 45.76 -15.42
CA TYR A 19 30.38 44.59 -16.22
C TYR A 19 30.64 43.26 -15.52
N ASP A 20 31.70 43.16 -14.70
CA ASP A 20 32.05 41.92 -13.99
C ASP A 20 31.16 41.69 -12.75
N LEU A 21 30.75 42.78 -12.07
CA LEU A 21 29.78 42.72 -10.97
C LEU A 21 28.39 42.33 -11.50
N GLU A 22 27.90 42.93 -12.59
CA GLU A 22 26.63 42.50 -13.19
C GLU A 22 26.69 41.05 -13.67
N GLY A 23 27.79 40.60 -14.27
CA GLY A 23 27.97 39.20 -14.68
C GLY A 23 27.96 38.22 -13.49
N GLN A 24 28.60 38.58 -12.37
CA GLN A 24 28.64 37.74 -11.18
C GLN A 24 27.29 37.72 -10.44
N TYR A 25 26.58 38.85 -10.38
CA TYR A 25 25.22 38.93 -9.84
C TYR A 25 24.21 38.25 -10.74
N MET A 26 24.27 38.42 -12.07
CA MET A 26 23.42 37.72 -13.04
C MET A 26 23.68 36.23 -13.06
N ARG A 27 24.92 35.78 -12.85
CA ARG A 27 25.25 34.34 -12.72
C ARG A 27 24.77 33.76 -11.40
N LYS A 28 24.85 34.51 -10.29
CA LYS A 28 24.26 34.13 -8.99
C LYS A 28 22.72 34.17 -9.02
N LEU A 29 22.12 35.12 -9.73
CA LEU A 29 20.68 35.22 -9.99
C LEU A 29 20.23 34.08 -10.91
N LEU A 30 20.94 33.75 -11.98
CA LEU A 30 20.64 32.58 -12.82
C LEU A 30 20.79 31.27 -12.03
N LEU A 31 21.82 31.13 -11.19
CA LEU A 31 21.99 29.95 -10.33
C LEU A 31 20.91 29.86 -9.24
N SER A 32 20.45 30.98 -8.66
CA SER A 32 19.36 30.95 -7.68
C SER A 32 17.99 30.72 -8.33
N LEU A 33 17.76 31.27 -9.53
CA LEU A 33 16.53 31.07 -10.30
C LEU A 33 16.44 29.64 -10.85
N LEU A 34 17.56 29.02 -11.22
CA LEU A 34 17.64 27.61 -11.60
C LEU A 34 17.40 26.67 -10.41
N CYS A 35 17.72 27.08 -9.19
CA CYS A 35 17.45 26.33 -7.96
C CYS A 35 15.97 26.38 -7.54
N MET A 36 15.23 27.44 -7.90
CA MET A 36 13.78 27.56 -7.61
C MET A 36 12.89 26.76 -8.58
N MET A 37 13.41 26.38 -9.76
CA MET A 37 12.69 25.52 -10.72
C MET A 37 12.69 24.03 -10.33
N VAL A 38 13.35 23.64 -9.23
CA VAL A 38 13.31 22.27 -8.69
C VAL A 38 12.52 22.22 -7.38
N SER A 39 11.44 23.00 -7.26
CA SER A 39 10.28 22.54 -6.51
C SER A 39 9.45 21.62 -7.41
N ALA A 40 10.06 20.52 -7.86
CA ALA A 40 9.27 19.34 -8.09
C ALA A 40 8.71 18.98 -6.71
N CYS A 41 7.51 19.48 -6.41
CA CYS A 41 6.61 18.72 -5.59
C CYS A 41 6.61 17.36 -6.28
N SER A 42 7.35 16.41 -5.70
CA SER A 42 7.08 15.00 -5.89
C SER A 42 5.68 14.79 -5.32
N PHE A 43 4.66 15.27 -6.05
CA PHE A 43 3.50 14.46 -6.29
C PHE A 43 4.08 13.22 -6.94
N THR A 44 4.50 12.27 -6.11
CA THR A 44 4.50 10.88 -6.49
C THR A 44 3.06 10.61 -6.87
N ASN A 45 2.72 10.90 -8.13
CA ASN A 45 1.55 10.36 -8.78
C ASN A 45 1.76 8.86 -8.67
N TYR A 46 1.13 8.28 -7.65
CA TYR A 46 1.17 6.84 -7.41
C TYR A 46 0.17 6.21 -8.38
N GLU A 47 0.46 6.37 -9.67
CA GLU A 47 -0.15 5.68 -10.82
C GLU A 47 0.22 4.18 -10.80
N GLN A 48 0.84 3.73 -9.72
CA GLN A 48 1.38 2.41 -9.45
C GLN A 48 0.70 1.74 -8.23
N LEU A 49 -0.57 2.09 -7.94
CA LEU A 49 -1.51 1.02 -7.58
C LEU A 49 -1.71 0.23 -8.87
N ASP A 50 -0.68 -0.56 -9.18
CA ASP A 50 -0.61 -1.34 -10.40
C ASP A 50 -1.90 -2.13 -10.54
N LYS A 51 -2.33 -2.30 -11.79
CA LYS A 51 -3.58 -2.94 -12.22
C LYS A 51 -3.65 -4.42 -11.81
N SER A 52 -2.79 -4.84 -10.89
CA SER A 52 -2.67 -6.17 -10.33
C SER A 52 -3.92 -6.55 -9.53
N ASN A 53 -4.57 -5.63 -8.79
CA ASN A 53 -5.89 -5.92 -8.22
C ASN A 53 -7.05 -5.65 -9.21
N ALA A 54 -6.77 -5.08 -10.40
CA ALA A 54 -7.81 -4.59 -11.32
C ALA A 54 -8.81 -5.70 -11.65
N GLY A 55 -10.05 -5.52 -11.18
CA GLY A 55 -11.12 -6.50 -11.23
C GLY A 55 -11.75 -6.83 -9.87
N PHE A 56 -11.00 -6.75 -8.76
CA PHE A 56 -11.56 -7.04 -7.43
C PHE A 56 -12.11 -5.81 -6.70
N ILE A 57 -11.31 -4.74 -6.63
CA ILE A 57 -11.77 -3.40 -6.26
C ILE A 57 -11.92 -2.61 -7.56
N GLU A 58 -13.09 -2.00 -7.77
CA GLU A 58 -13.45 -1.37 -9.03
C GLU A 58 -12.79 0.01 -9.21
N ASP A 59 -12.60 0.75 -8.11
CA ASP A 59 -12.06 2.10 -8.13
C ASP A 59 -10.99 2.29 -7.05
N TYR A 60 -9.73 2.22 -7.46
CA TYR A 60 -8.56 2.40 -6.59
C TYR A 60 -8.30 3.86 -6.21
N SER A 61 -8.91 4.82 -6.92
CA SER A 61 -8.69 6.25 -6.63
C SER A 61 -9.23 6.68 -5.28
N LYS A 62 -10.18 5.90 -4.72
CA LYS A 62 -10.82 6.14 -3.42
C LYS A 62 -10.00 5.65 -2.22
N LEU A 63 -8.87 4.98 -2.46
CA LEU A 63 -8.07 4.38 -1.40
C LEU A 63 -7.08 5.39 -0.81
N GLU A 64 -7.19 5.63 0.49
CA GLU A 64 -6.25 6.42 1.25
C GLU A 64 -5.18 5.52 1.87
N ARG A 65 -3.92 5.98 1.86
CA ARG A 65 -2.85 5.28 2.56
C ARG A 65 -3.00 5.47 4.06
N ILE A 66 -2.89 4.39 4.81
CA ILE A 66 -2.78 4.41 6.26
C ILE A 66 -1.51 3.64 6.64
N GLU A 67 -0.63 4.28 7.39
CA GLU A 67 0.49 3.60 8.02
C GLU A 67 -0.05 2.78 9.20
N THR A 68 0.15 1.46 9.17
CA THR A 68 -0.13 0.58 10.29
C THR A 68 1.11 0.45 11.17
N ASN A 69 0.91 0.17 12.47
CA ASN A 69 1.98 0.13 13.48
C ASN A 69 3.09 -0.90 13.21
N ASP A 70 2.87 -1.79 12.23
CA ASP A 70 3.78 -2.82 11.75
C ASP A 70 4.70 -2.35 10.60
N GLY A 71 4.61 -1.07 10.19
CA GLY A 71 5.33 -0.55 9.03
C GLY A 71 4.82 -1.08 7.70
N LEU A 72 3.68 -1.80 7.70
CA LEU A 72 3.07 -2.35 6.50
C LEU A 72 2.25 -1.29 5.78
N LYS A 73 2.22 -1.40 4.44
CA LYS A 73 1.42 -0.52 3.59
C LYS A 73 -0.01 -1.05 3.58
N SER A 74 -0.91 -0.33 4.24
CA SER A 74 -2.36 -0.55 4.10
C SER A 74 -2.98 0.60 3.32
N PHE A 75 -3.81 0.26 2.35
CA PHE A 75 -4.66 1.22 1.66
C PHE A 75 -6.10 0.94 2.09
N ARG A 76 -6.85 1.96 2.50
CA ARG A 76 -8.22 1.80 2.97
C ARG A 76 -9.15 2.84 2.37
N TYR A 77 -10.37 2.43 2.11
CA TYR A 77 -11.50 3.29 1.82
C TYR A 77 -12.59 2.98 2.84
N ALA A 78 -13.23 4.03 3.35
CA ALA A 78 -14.39 3.94 4.24
C ALA A 78 -15.37 5.06 3.89
N SER A 79 -16.56 4.69 3.45
CA SER A 79 -17.63 5.64 3.14
C SER A 79 -18.18 6.31 4.40
N ASP A 80 -18.90 7.41 4.26
CA ASP A 80 -19.57 8.01 5.43
C ASP A 80 -20.69 7.09 5.98
N ARG A 81 -21.25 6.24 5.13
CA ARG A 81 -22.25 5.24 5.54
C ARG A 81 -21.67 4.24 6.53
N ILE A 82 -20.47 3.68 6.30
CA ILE A 82 -19.87 2.75 7.28
C ILE A 82 -19.50 3.44 8.60
N LYS A 83 -19.18 4.74 8.55
CA LYS A 83 -18.87 5.57 9.73
C LYS A 83 -20.11 5.99 10.53
N SER A 84 -21.29 5.97 9.91
CA SER A 84 -22.55 6.42 10.52
C SER A 84 -23.10 5.50 11.63
N GLY A 85 -22.44 4.36 11.89
CA GLY A 85 -22.85 3.42 12.93
C GLY A 85 -24.15 2.69 12.61
N VAL A 86 -24.48 2.47 11.32
CA VAL A 86 -25.71 1.75 10.92
C VAL A 86 -25.53 0.24 10.81
N TYR A 87 -24.31 -0.27 10.97
CA TYR A 87 -23.99 -1.69 10.79
C TYR A 87 -23.67 -2.36 12.12
N ASP A 88 -24.40 -3.42 12.43
CA ASP A 88 -24.26 -4.29 13.61
C ASP A 88 -24.14 -5.78 13.23
N LYS A 89 -24.35 -6.11 11.94
CA LYS A 89 -24.26 -7.48 11.42
C LYS A 89 -23.26 -7.60 10.29
N VAL A 90 -22.84 -8.83 10.03
CA VAL A 90 -21.88 -9.13 8.98
C VAL A 90 -22.13 -10.51 8.35
N ILE A 91 -22.12 -10.54 7.03
CA ILE A 91 -21.96 -11.76 6.22
C ILE A 91 -20.50 -11.83 5.83
N ILE A 92 -19.86 -12.98 6.07
CA ILE A 92 -18.46 -13.22 5.72
C ILE A 92 -18.44 -14.22 4.57
N ASP A 93 -18.11 -13.77 3.37
CA ASP A 93 -17.86 -14.69 2.25
C ASP A 93 -16.59 -15.51 2.51
N PRO A 94 -16.48 -16.74 1.98
CA PRO A 94 -15.25 -17.50 2.04
C PRO A 94 -14.06 -16.72 1.46
N VAL A 95 -12.92 -16.85 2.14
CA VAL A 95 -11.60 -16.42 1.69
C VAL A 95 -11.20 -17.29 0.50
N GLU A 96 -10.99 -16.62 -0.63
CA GLU A 96 -10.59 -17.24 -1.89
C GLU A 96 -9.38 -16.52 -2.47
N PHE A 97 -8.64 -17.20 -3.35
CA PHE A 97 -7.65 -16.52 -4.18
C PHE A 97 -8.32 -15.81 -5.34
N TYR A 98 -7.86 -14.59 -5.64
CA TYR A 98 -8.24 -13.90 -6.87
C TYR A 98 -7.04 -13.13 -7.44
N PRO A 99 -6.54 -13.48 -8.64
CA PRO A 99 -6.97 -14.59 -9.48
C PRO A 99 -6.68 -15.95 -8.83
N ARG A 100 -7.16 -17.03 -9.43
CA ARG A 100 -6.92 -18.40 -8.94
C ARG A 100 -5.42 -18.64 -8.74
N GLU A 101 -5.09 -19.27 -7.63
CA GLU A 101 -3.73 -19.67 -7.29
C GLU A 101 -3.15 -20.68 -8.28
N VAL A 102 -1.83 -20.65 -8.46
CA VAL A 102 -1.09 -21.62 -9.27
C VAL A 102 0.03 -22.17 -8.41
N ALA A 103 -0.05 -23.46 -8.07
CA ALA A 103 0.94 -24.13 -7.26
C ALA A 103 2.27 -24.31 -8.02
N SER A 104 3.36 -24.29 -7.28
CA SER A 104 4.72 -24.62 -7.73
C SER A 104 5.41 -25.53 -6.72
N GLU A 105 6.65 -25.94 -7.01
CA GLU A 105 7.47 -26.68 -6.05
C GLU A 105 7.71 -25.88 -4.76
N GLN A 106 7.88 -24.56 -4.90
CA GLN A 106 8.15 -23.67 -3.77
C GLN A 106 6.88 -23.20 -3.05
N LEU A 107 5.80 -22.94 -3.80
CA LEU A 107 4.51 -22.47 -3.30
C LEU A 107 3.46 -23.58 -3.52
N THR A 108 3.36 -24.49 -2.56
CA THR A 108 2.55 -25.70 -2.70
C THR A 108 1.05 -25.42 -2.58
N GLN A 109 0.22 -26.31 -3.15
CA GLN A 109 -1.24 -26.25 -2.93
C GLN A 109 -1.59 -26.35 -1.44
N ALA A 110 -0.82 -27.11 -0.66
CA ALA A 110 -1.01 -27.23 0.78
C ALA A 110 -0.87 -25.88 1.49
N LEU A 111 0.11 -25.04 1.12
CA LEU A 111 0.26 -23.68 1.64
C LEU A 111 -1.00 -22.85 1.38
N PHE A 112 -1.53 -22.90 0.15
CA PHE A 112 -2.72 -22.14 -0.23
C PHE A 112 -3.97 -22.57 0.54
N ASP A 113 -4.19 -23.88 0.67
CA ASP A 113 -5.37 -24.42 1.37
C ASP A 113 -5.30 -24.16 2.88
N GLN A 114 -4.10 -24.31 3.49
CA GLN A 114 -3.88 -23.95 4.89
C GLN A 114 -4.14 -22.47 5.12
N THR A 115 -3.67 -21.60 4.23
CA THR A 115 -3.89 -20.14 4.33
C THR A 115 -5.36 -19.78 4.26
N LYS A 116 -6.11 -20.31 3.27
CA LYS A 116 -7.56 -20.10 3.14
C LYS A 116 -8.31 -20.60 4.39
N SER A 117 -8.07 -21.84 4.79
CA SER A 117 -8.73 -22.47 5.94
C SER A 117 -8.49 -21.69 7.24
N TYR A 118 -7.25 -21.28 7.46
CA TYR A 118 -6.87 -20.49 8.62
C TYR A 118 -7.58 -19.13 8.65
N LEU A 119 -7.53 -18.37 7.56
CA LEU A 119 -8.16 -17.05 7.48
C LEU A 119 -9.68 -17.14 7.61
N ASN A 120 -10.32 -18.12 6.95
CA ASN A 120 -11.75 -18.38 7.07
C ASN A 120 -12.17 -18.58 8.53
N LYS A 121 -11.47 -19.48 9.24
CA LYS A 121 -11.76 -19.76 10.63
C LYS A 121 -11.57 -18.53 11.52
N ARG A 122 -10.42 -17.86 11.40
CA ARG A 122 -10.04 -16.79 12.31
C ARG A 122 -10.84 -15.51 12.09
N LEU A 123 -11.19 -15.18 10.86
CA LEU A 123 -12.05 -14.01 10.58
C LEU A 123 -13.42 -14.18 11.22
N VAL A 124 -14.07 -15.33 11.04
CA VAL A 124 -15.36 -15.61 11.70
C VAL A 124 -15.23 -15.54 13.22
N GLU A 125 -14.19 -16.17 13.77
CA GLU A 125 -13.94 -16.19 15.21
C GLU A 125 -13.79 -14.79 15.80
N VAL A 126 -12.95 -13.92 15.22
CA VAL A 126 -12.69 -12.60 15.84
C VAL A 126 -13.79 -11.58 15.57
N ILE A 127 -14.46 -11.68 14.42
CA ILE A 127 -15.52 -10.73 14.05
C ILE A 127 -16.80 -11.01 14.88
N SER A 128 -17.14 -12.28 15.09
CA SER A 128 -18.29 -12.68 15.91
C SER A 128 -18.23 -12.22 17.37
N LEU A 129 -17.07 -11.77 17.86
CA LEU A 129 -16.92 -11.18 19.20
C LEU A 129 -17.59 -9.81 19.33
N SER A 130 -17.85 -9.12 18.22
CA SER A 130 -18.32 -7.73 18.20
C SER A 130 -19.52 -7.47 17.28
N MET A 131 -19.81 -8.38 16.35
CA MET A 131 -20.86 -8.24 15.34
C MET A 131 -21.70 -9.52 15.26
N ASP A 132 -22.97 -9.40 14.89
CA ASP A 132 -23.83 -10.56 14.59
C ASP A 132 -23.45 -11.17 13.23
N VAL A 133 -22.96 -12.41 13.21
CA VAL A 133 -22.59 -13.09 11.97
C VAL A 133 -23.80 -13.82 11.40
N VAL A 134 -24.23 -13.41 10.22
CA VAL A 134 -25.49 -13.84 9.59
C VAL A 134 -25.25 -14.44 8.21
N ASP A 135 -26.19 -15.25 7.73
CA ASP A 135 -26.07 -16.00 6.48
C ASP A 135 -26.80 -15.36 5.29
N LYS A 136 -27.67 -14.38 5.53
CA LYS A 136 -28.52 -13.74 4.52
C LYS A 136 -28.49 -12.22 4.61
N PRO A 137 -28.61 -11.52 3.47
CA PRO A 137 -28.78 -10.06 3.43
C PRO A 137 -29.95 -9.58 4.28
N GLN A 138 -29.70 -8.53 5.06
CA GLN A 138 -30.70 -7.80 5.85
C GLN A 138 -30.20 -6.39 6.17
N GLU A 139 -31.07 -5.56 6.73
CA GLU A 139 -30.71 -4.21 7.16
C GLU A 139 -29.55 -4.23 8.18
N GLY A 140 -28.69 -3.21 8.14
CA GLY A 140 -27.54 -3.11 9.05
C GLY A 140 -26.45 -4.15 8.84
N THR A 141 -26.44 -4.84 7.69
CA THR A 141 -25.48 -5.93 7.42
C THR A 141 -24.41 -5.53 6.41
N ILE A 142 -23.15 -5.70 6.82
CA ILE A 142 -21.97 -5.63 5.95
C ILE A 142 -21.79 -6.98 5.26
N ARG A 143 -21.58 -7.02 3.94
CA ARG A 143 -21.01 -8.20 3.28
C ARG A 143 -19.50 -8.00 3.12
N LEU A 144 -18.72 -8.80 3.83
CA LEU A 144 -17.28 -8.83 3.75
C LEU A 144 -16.83 -9.90 2.74
N THR A 145 -16.15 -9.48 1.68
CA THR A 145 -15.54 -10.36 0.69
C THR A 145 -14.01 -10.27 0.82
N PRO A 146 -13.34 -11.22 1.47
CA PRO A 146 -11.88 -11.29 1.53
C PRO A 146 -11.28 -12.05 0.34
N ARG A 147 -10.17 -11.55 -0.22
CA ARG A 147 -9.40 -12.23 -1.27
C ARG A 147 -7.92 -12.20 -0.98
N ILE A 148 -7.27 -13.36 -1.11
CA ILE A 148 -5.82 -13.44 -1.20
C ILE A 148 -5.46 -13.16 -2.65
N THR A 149 -4.65 -12.14 -2.90
CA THR A 149 -4.32 -11.75 -4.27
C THR A 149 -2.99 -12.32 -4.72
N ALA A 150 -2.04 -12.51 -3.80
CA ALA A 150 -0.83 -13.26 -4.07
C ALA A 150 -0.11 -13.73 -2.81
N ILE A 151 0.66 -14.81 -2.95
CA ILE A 151 1.81 -15.15 -2.10
C ILE A 151 2.99 -15.26 -3.05
N LYS A 152 4.09 -14.56 -2.78
CA LYS A 152 5.25 -14.46 -3.67
C LYS A 152 6.54 -14.61 -2.89
N THR A 153 7.54 -15.20 -3.52
CA THR A 153 8.92 -15.16 -3.07
C THR A 153 9.70 -14.15 -3.90
N SER A 154 10.58 -13.36 -3.26
CA SER A 154 11.40 -12.37 -3.96
C SER A 154 12.83 -12.33 -3.41
N ALA A 155 13.81 -12.17 -4.30
CA ALA A 155 15.21 -12.06 -3.93
C ALA A 155 15.54 -10.62 -3.50
N GLY A 156 15.93 -10.44 -2.24
CA GLY A 156 16.23 -9.12 -1.66
C GLY A 156 15.00 -8.23 -1.49
N ASP A 157 15.21 -6.99 -1.05
CA ASP A 157 14.13 -6.00 -0.99
C ASP A 157 13.81 -5.51 -2.40
N LEU A 158 12.60 -5.84 -2.88
CA LEU A 158 12.07 -5.32 -4.14
C LEU A 158 12.27 -3.80 -4.18
N LYS A 159 13.11 -3.31 -5.10
CA LYS A 159 13.15 -1.88 -5.41
C LYS A 159 11.74 -1.50 -5.85
N VAL A 160 11.19 -0.46 -5.22
CA VAL A 160 9.79 0.01 -5.25
C VAL A 160 9.12 0.08 -6.64
N ARG A 161 9.86 -0.03 -7.74
CA ARG A 161 9.38 0.01 -9.12
C ARG A 161 8.90 -1.31 -9.72
N GLU A 162 9.22 -2.46 -9.13
CA GLU A 162 8.80 -3.77 -9.67
C GLU A 162 7.51 -4.24 -9.02
N LEU A 163 6.39 -3.58 -9.37
CA LEU A 163 5.08 -4.17 -9.14
C LEU A 163 4.93 -5.36 -10.09
N ILE A 164 5.08 -6.56 -9.52
CA ILE A 164 4.80 -7.80 -10.24
C ILE A 164 3.27 -7.90 -10.37
N PRO A 165 2.71 -8.06 -11.58
CA PRO A 165 1.29 -8.31 -11.76
C PRO A 165 0.80 -9.44 -10.84
N ILE A 166 -0.37 -9.24 -10.25
CA ILE A 166 -1.07 -10.26 -9.46
C ILE A 166 -1.56 -11.32 -10.46
N GLY A 167 -1.19 -12.58 -10.23
CA GLY A 167 -1.33 -13.68 -11.18
C GLY A 167 -0.03 -14.19 -11.81
N SER A 168 1.11 -13.53 -11.57
CA SER A 168 2.41 -14.03 -12.04
C SER A 168 3.07 -14.94 -10.99
N VAL A 169 3.33 -16.20 -11.37
CA VAL A 169 4.31 -17.05 -10.68
C VAL A 169 5.69 -16.63 -11.17
N ILE A 170 6.43 -15.89 -10.33
CA ILE A 170 7.81 -15.52 -10.63
C ILE A 170 8.72 -16.39 -9.77
N ALA A 171 9.26 -17.46 -10.38
CA ALA A 171 10.39 -18.19 -9.84
C ALA A 171 11.65 -17.60 -10.49
N LEU A 172 12.20 -16.52 -9.93
CA LEU A 172 13.48 -15.97 -10.42
C LEU A 172 14.61 -16.87 -9.91
N SER A 173 15.33 -17.50 -10.84
CA SER A 173 16.47 -18.35 -10.51
C SER A 173 17.67 -17.52 -10.06
N LYS A 174 18.33 -18.01 -9.00
CA LYS A 174 19.28 -17.30 -8.13
C LYS A 174 20.68 -17.04 -8.69
N GLU A 175 21.13 -17.70 -9.75
CA GLU A 175 22.56 -17.67 -10.10
C GLU A 175 23.08 -16.27 -10.48
N ALA A 176 22.22 -15.33 -10.87
CA ALA A 176 22.64 -14.02 -11.37
C ALA A 176 22.84 -12.92 -10.30
N LEU A 177 22.28 -13.03 -9.08
CA LEU A 177 22.14 -11.87 -8.17
C LEU A 177 22.81 -11.98 -6.78
N GLY A 178 23.33 -13.16 -6.39
CA GLY A 178 24.14 -13.31 -5.16
C GLY A 178 23.40 -13.26 -3.81
N TYR A 179 22.05 -13.25 -3.78
CA TYR A 179 21.27 -13.23 -2.54
C TYR A 179 21.16 -14.62 -1.86
N ARG A 180 21.39 -14.66 -0.55
CA ARG A 180 21.36 -15.89 0.27
C ARG A 180 20.00 -16.25 0.86
N TYR A 181 19.03 -15.34 0.83
CA TYR A 181 17.69 -15.51 1.38
C TYR A 181 16.63 -14.91 0.44
N GLU A 182 15.38 -15.32 0.60
CA GLU A 182 14.22 -14.76 -0.11
C GLU A 182 13.18 -14.25 0.88
N ASN A 183 12.58 -13.13 0.53
CA ASN A 183 11.40 -12.60 1.18
C ASN A 183 10.19 -13.43 0.79
N VAL A 184 9.25 -13.63 1.72
CA VAL A 184 7.90 -14.14 1.43
C VAL A 184 6.92 -12.99 1.58
N ASP A 185 6.33 -12.51 0.49
CA ASP A 185 5.37 -11.42 0.50
C ASP A 185 3.94 -11.96 0.31
N VAL A 186 3.00 -11.54 1.15
CA VAL A 186 1.58 -11.88 1.08
C VAL A 186 0.75 -10.63 0.79
N TYR A 187 -0.22 -10.77 -0.10
CA TYR A 187 -1.10 -9.70 -0.55
C TYR A 187 -2.56 -10.11 -0.35
N MET A 188 -3.33 -9.25 0.29
CA MET A 188 -4.73 -9.49 0.58
C MET A 188 -5.56 -8.24 0.30
N ALA A 189 -6.76 -8.43 -0.24
CA ALA A 189 -7.73 -7.39 -0.45
C ALA A 189 -9.03 -7.74 0.24
N PHE A 190 -9.71 -6.73 0.77
CA PHE A 190 -11.02 -6.84 1.39
C PHE A 190 -11.96 -5.86 0.71
N LYS A 191 -13.17 -6.33 0.42
CA LYS A 191 -14.29 -5.51 -0.06
C LYS A 191 -15.42 -5.61 0.95
N ALA A 192 -15.96 -4.47 1.36
CA ALA A 192 -17.12 -4.38 2.22
C ALA A 192 -18.25 -3.67 1.44
N THR A 193 -19.37 -4.35 1.27
CA THR A 193 -20.57 -3.79 0.64
C THR A 193 -21.74 -3.77 1.61
N ASP A 194 -22.68 -2.86 1.40
CA ASP A 194 -23.99 -2.97 2.04
C ASP A 194 -24.71 -4.21 1.48
N SER A 195 -25.24 -5.08 2.34
CA SER A 195 -25.83 -6.34 1.89
C SER A 195 -27.14 -6.15 1.11
N MET A 196 -27.84 -5.03 1.31
CA MET A 196 -29.17 -4.79 0.73
C MET A 196 -29.08 -4.25 -0.69
N ASP A 197 -28.18 -3.30 -0.93
CA ASP A 197 -28.07 -2.59 -2.21
C ASP A 197 -26.75 -2.85 -2.95
N GLY A 198 -25.80 -3.54 -2.33
CA GLY A 198 -24.50 -3.88 -2.92
C GLY A 198 -23.52 -2.70 -3.00
N SER A 199 -23.85 -1.54 -2.46
CA SER A 199 -22.98 -0.35 -2.52
C SER A 199 -21.65 -0.60 -1.82
N LEU A 200 -20.55 -0.19 -2.44
CA LEU A 200 -19.22 -0.22 -1.81
C LEU A 200 -19.15 0.76 -0.64
N ILE A 201 -19.03 0.23 0.58
CA ILE A 201 -18.95 1.02 1.81
C ILE A 201 -17.56 1.00 2.44
N GLY A 202 -16.72 0.04 2.07
CA GLY A 202 -15.32 0.03 2.45
C GLY A 202 -14.50 -0.92 1.60
N SER A 203 -13.20 -0.68 1.56
CA SER A 203 -12.25 -1.61 0.98
C SER A 203 -10.89 -1.47 1.66
N SER A 204 -10.10 -2.53 1.63
CA SER A 204 -8.70 -2.41 2.02
C SER A 204 -7.79 -3.32 1.21
N ILE A 205 -6.56 -2.88 1.03
CA ILE A 205 -5.48 -3.67 0.46
C ILE A 205 -4.36 -3.72 1.49
N LYS A 206 -3.84 -4.90 1.72
CA LYS A 206 -2.75 -5.18 2.65
C LYS A 206 -1.65 -5.92 1.91
N GLN A 207 -0.42 -5.45 2.11
CA GLN A 207 0.80 -6.15 1.75
C GLN A 207 1.58 -6.38 3.04
N GLY A 208 2.12 -7.58 3.20
CA GLY A 208 2.92 -7.94 4.36
C GLY A 208 4.02 -8.93 4.04
N LYS A 209 4.99 -9.01 4.94
CA LYS A 209 6.12 -9.93 4.86
C LYS A 209 5.94 -11.06 5.86
N GLY A 210 6.05 -12.29 5.37
CA GLY A 210 6.30 -13.46 6.18
C GLY A 210 7.79 -13.56 6.55
N GLU A 211 8.14 -14.64 7.23
CA GLU A 211 9.52 -14.99 7.51
C GLU A 211 10.29 -15.31 6.22
N GLU A 212 11.58 -14.94 6.22
CA GLU A 212 12.50 -15.27 5.14
C GLU A 212 12.74 -16.79 5.05
N ILE A 213 13.05 -17.22 3.82
CA ILE A 213 13.48 -18.58 3.49
C ILE A 213 14.91 -18.55 2.96
N SER A 214 15.64 -19.66 3.10
CA SER A 214 17.02 -19.83 2.63
C SER A 214 17.15 -19.81 1.10
N GLY A 215 16.04 -19.95 0.35
CA GLY A 215 16.01 -19.65 -1.08
C GLY A 215 14.97 -20.37 -1.91
N ALA A 216 15.11 -20.25 -3.23
CA ALA A 216 14.27 -20.82 -4.29
C ALA A 216 13.92 -22.31 -4.11
N ASN A 217 14.81 -23.10 -3.49
CA ASN A 217 14.62 -24.53 -3.28
C ASN A 217 13.94 -24.85 -1.93
N GLU A 218 13.80 -23.88 -1.03
CA GLU A 218 13.07 -24.05 0.22
C GLU A 218 11.58 -23.83 -0.02
N VAL A 219 10.77 -24.83 0.31
CA VAL A 219 9.31 -24.75 0.26
C VAL A 219 8.82 -23.76 1.31
N VAL A 220 7.97 -22.81 0.90
CA VAL A 220 7.29 -21.92 1.84
C VAL A 220 6.25 -22.71 2.62
N THR A 221 6.43 -22.80 3.93
CA THR A 221 5.46 -23.44 4.83
C THR A 221 4.46 -22.43 5.37
N PHE A 222 3.29 -22.90 5.81
CA PHE A 222 2.29 -22.04 6.43
C PHE A 222 2.82 -21.30 7.66
N ASP A 223 3.69 -21.94 8.44
CA ASP A 223 4.30 -21.32 9.63
C ASP A 223 5.11 -20.07 9.29
N LYS A 224 5.72 -20.00 8.09
CA LYS A 224 6.47 -18.82 7.62
C LYS A 224 5.59 -17.59 7.43
N ILE A 225 4.30 -17.76 7.14
CA ILE A 225 3.38 -16.64 6.91
C ILE A 225 2.38 -16.44 8.05
N LYS A 226 2.19 -17.44 8.92
CA LYS A 226 1.22 -17.39 10.02
C LYS A 226 1.38 -16.16 10.94
N PRO A 227 2.59 -15.74 11.37
CA PRO A 227 2.75 -14.56 12.20
C PRO A 227 2.19 -13.28 11.55
N LEU A 228 2.39 -13.12 10.24
CA LEU A 228 1.80 -12.01 9.48
C LEU A 228 0.28 -12.08 9.49
N LEU A 229 -0.30 -13.27 9.25
CA LEU A 229 -1.74 -13.43 9.24
C LEU A 229 -2.35 -13.13 10.61
N GLU A 230 -1.69 -13.49 11.72
CA GLU A 230 -2.12 -13.14 13.08
C GLU A 230 -2.18 -11.61 13.31
N VAL A 231 -1.24 -10.85 12.74
CA VAL A 231 -1.30 -9.38 12.78
C VAL A 231 -2.56 -8.89 12.05
N TRP A 232 -2.85 -9.41 10.86
CA TRP A 232 -4.05 -9.01 10.12
C TRP A 232 -5.35 -9.43 10.79
N ILE A 233 -5.37 -10.56 11.50
CA ILE A 233 -6.53 -10.99 12.29
C ILE A 233 -6.76 -10.05 13.47
N LYS A 234 -5.71 -9.59 14.16
CA LYS A 234 -5.83 -8.56 15.22
C LYS A 234 -6.34 -7.23 14.66
N ASP A 235 -5.83 -6.81 13.50
CA ASP A 235 -6.33 -5.62 12.81
C ASP A 235 -7.82 -5.73 12.48
N ALA A 236 -8.25 -6.87 11.92
CA ALA A 236 -9.66 -7.12 11.61
C ALA A 236 -10.53 -7.01 12.87
N LYS A 237 -10.12 -7.66 13.97
CA LYS A 237 -10.80 -7.56 15.26
C LYS A 237 -11.00 -6.10 15.68
N HIS A 238 -9.93 -5.30 15.67
CA HIS A 238 -10.00 -3.89 16.07
C HIS A 238 -10.91 -3.02 15.17
N VAL A 239 -10.90 -3.29 13.86
CA VAL A 239 -11.80 -2.60 12.93
C VAL A 239 -13.26 -2.90 13.27
N PHE A 240 -13.63 -4.17 13.45
CA PHE A 240 -15.01 -4.54 13.74
C PHE A 240 -15.47 -4.14 15.15
N GLU A 241 -14.58 -4.16 16.14
CA GLU A 241 -14.84 -3.57 17.47
C GLU A 241 -15.16 -2.07 17.37
N SER A 242 -14.42 -1.34 16.52
CA SER A 242 -14.64 0.09 16.32
C SER A 242 -15.98 0.37 15.61
N LEU A 243 -16.36 -0.48 14.64
CA LEU A 243 -17.66 -0.37 13.96
C LEU A 243 -18.83 -0.65 14.92
N ALA A 244 -18.73 -1.71 15.72
CA ALA A 244 -19.72 -2.03 16.75
C ALA A 244 -19.86 -0.90 17.78
N ALA A 245 -18.75 -0.32 18.22
CA ALA A 245 -18.76 0.82 19.14
C ALA A 245 -19.40 2.07 18.54
N ALA A 246 -19.22 2.34 17.24
CA ALA A 246 -19.86 3.45 16.54
C ALA A 246 -21.39 3.27 16.48
N ASN A 247 -21.87 2.04 16.26
CA ASN A 247 -23.30 1.71 16.30
C ASN A 247 -23.90 1.89 17.71
N ALA A 248 -23.24 1.40 18.75
CA ALA A 248 -23.73 1.52 20.12
C ALA A 248 -23.93 2.97 20.58
N LYS A 249 -23.05 3.90 20.18
CA LYS A 249 -23.17 5.35 20.49
C LYS A 249 -24.40 6.00 19.85
N LYS A 250 -24.89 5.46 18.73
CA LYS A 250 -26.07 6.00 18.02
C LYS A 250 -27.35 5.84 18.83
N TYR A 251 -27.46 4.79 19.66
CA TYR A 251 -28.65 4.50 20.47
C TYR A 251 -28.60 5.10 21.89
N GLN A 252 -27.56 5.91 22.19
CA GLN A 252 -27.41 6.61 23.48
C GLN A 252 -27.74 8.12 23.39
N LEU A 253 -28.19 8.60 22.22
CA LEU A 253 -28.66 9.95 21.94
C LEU A 253 -30.16 9.92 21.64
#